data_AF-A0A351JRX7-F1
#
_entry.id   AF-A0A351JRX7-F1
#
_cell.length_a   1.000
_cell.length_b   1.000
_cell.length_c   1.000
_cell.angle_alpha   90.00
_cell.angle_beta   90.00
_cell.angle_gamma   90.00
#
_symmetry.space_group_name_H-M   'P 1'
#
loop_
_entity.id
_entity.type
_entity.pdbx_description
1 polymer ?
#
loop_
_entity_poly.entity_id
_entity_poly.type
_entity_poly.pdbx_seq_one_letter_code
_entity_poly.pdbx_strand_id
1 'polypeptide(L)'
;MVNAPKTESSKEIIRVSISEAARLFGVNPQTIRRAIKAQEITYIVVAGRYKINFESLVKWSQQKTNVKKKVEQRGIGQFVDKWKIHNTLYSPSKKAVPKNKEKQKDASTDQETHDKQNNE
;
A
#
# COMPACT_ATOMS: atom_id res chain seq x y z
N MET A 1 1.25 -8.58 -38.36
CA MET A 1 1.15 -7.47 -37.38
C MET A 1 2.15 -7.76 -36.27
N VAL A 2 3.27 -7.04 -36.25
CA VAL A 2 4.37 -7.28 -35.30
C VAL A 2 4.21 -6.27 -34.17
N ASN A 3 3.95 -6.74 -32.94
CA ASN A 3 3.92 -5.89 -31.76
C ASN A 3 5.36 -5.48 -31.41
N ALA A 4 5.62 -4.17 -31.42
CA ALA A 4 6.88 -3.60 -30.95
C ALA A 4 7.05 -3.82 -29.43
N PRO A 5 8.27 -4.10 -28.94
CA PRO A 5 8.53 -4.21 -27.50
C PRO A 5 8.34 -2.84 -26.85
N LYS A 6 7.51 -2.78 -25.79
CA LYS A 6 7.40 -1.60 -24.93
C LYS A 6 8.77 -1.33 -24.31
N THR A 7 9.40 -0.22 -24.67
CA THR A 7 10.65 0.25 -24.07
C THR A 7 10.48 0.38 -22.56
N GLU A 8 11.29 -0.34 -21.78
CA GLU A 8 11.34 -0.19 -20.33
C GLU A 8 11.83 1.23 -20.01
N SER A 9 10.91 2.10 -19.63
CA SER A 9 11.22 3.46 -19.18
C SER A 9 12.07 3.35 -17.92
N SER A 10 13.33 3.79 -18.00
CA SER A 10 14.22 3.94 -16.85
C SER A 10 13.49 4.72 -15.75
N LYS A 11 13.12 4.05 -14.66
CA LYS A 11 12.38 4.65 -13.54
C LYS A 11 13.23 5.80 -12.98
N GLU A 12 12.81 7.04 -13.22
CA GLU A 12 13.52 8.21 -12.71
C GLU A 12 13.56 8.18 -11.18
N ILE A 13 14.75 7.97 -10.61
CA ILE A 13 14.93 7.83 -9.16
C ILE A 13 15.09 9.23 -8.55
N ILE A 14 14.02 9.73 -7.96
CA ILE A 14 14.04 10.98 -7.19
C ILE A 14 14.76 10.76 -5.87
N ARG A 15 15.80 11.56 -5.62
CA ARG A 15 16.61 11.52 -4.39
C ARG A 15 16.56 12.85 -3.67
N VAL A 16 16.44 12.79 -2.35
CA VAL A 16 16.32 13.97 -1.48
C VAL A 16 17.33 13.91 -0.34
N SER A 17 17.78 15.07 0.14
CA SER A 17 18.59 15.17 1.36
C SER A 17 17.75 14.92 2.62
N ILE A 18 18.42 14.70 3.75
CA ILE A 18 17.77 14.53 5.06
C ILE A 18 16.92 15.76 5.41
N SER A 19 17.43 16.97 5.17
CA SER A 19 16.74 18.22 5.52
C SER A 19 15.52 18.48 4.63
N GLU A 20 15.64 18.20 3.34
CA GLU A 20 14.50 18.29 2.41
C GLU A 20 13.42 17.28 2.79
N ALA A 21 13.80 16.02 3.05
CA ALA A 21 12.86 15.00 3.52
C ALA A 21 12.17 15.41 4.82
N ALA A 22 12.90 15.97 5.78
CA ALA A 22 12.32 16.44 7.03
C ALA A 22 11.28 17.54 6.80
N ARG A 23 11.57 18.51 5.93
CA ARG A 23 10.66 19.62 5.59
C ARG A 23 9.43 19.13 4.81
N LEU A 24 9.62 18.26 3.82
CA LEU A 24 8.53 17.68 3.04
C LEU A 24 7.58 16.85 3.92
N PHE A 25 8.10 16.06 4.85
CA PHE A 25 7.28 15.14 5.65
C PHE A 25 6.85 15.74 6.99
N GLY A 26 7.20 17.00 7.28
CA GLY A 26 6.81 17.68 8.51
C GLY A 26 7.38 17.01 9.78
N VAL A 27 8.55 16.36 9.66
CA VAL A 27 9.19 15.61 10.76
C VAL A 27 10.52 16.24 11.16
N ASN A 28 10.95 15.99 12.40
CA ASN A 28 12.28 16.41 12.85
C ASN A 28 13.36 15.63 12.06
N PRO A 29 14.44 16.27 11.55
CA PRO A 29 15.57 15.60 10.91
C PRO A 29 16.13 14.39 11.69
N GLN A 30 16.09 14.44 13.02
CA GLN A 30 16.51 13.33 13.87
C GLN A 30 15.66 12.06 13.68
N THR A 31 14.38 12.23 13.32
CA THR A 31 13.48 11.10 13.02
C THR A 31 13.93 10.38 11.76
N ILE A 32 14.32 11.12 10.73
CA ILE A 32 14.87 10.56 9.49
C ILE A 32 16.21 9.86 9.77
N ARG A 33 17.10 10.48 10.55
CA ARG A 33 18.37 9.85 10.95
C ARG A 33 18.16 8.55 11.73
N ARG A 34 17.17 8.50 12.62
CA ARG A 34 16.80 7.27 13.35
C ARG A 34 16.28 6.20 12.41
N ALA A 35 15.47 6.56 11.42
CA ALA A 35 14.96 5.62 10.42
C ALA A 35 16.09 5.06 9.54
N ILE A 36 17.08 5.89 9.18
CA ILE A 36 18.31 5.46 8.50
C ILE A 36 19.08 4.46 9.37
N LYS A 37 19.29 4.77 10.65
CA LYS A 37 19.99 3.88 11.59
C LYS A 37 19.25 2.55 11.79
N ALA A 38 17.92 2.58 11.79
CA ALA A 38 17.06 1.41 11.89
C ALA A 38 16.89 0.66 10.54
N GLN A 39 17.57 1.09 9.47
CA GLN A 39 17.53 0.49 8.13
C GLN A 39 16.12 0.45 7.51
N GLU A 40 15.23 1.34 7.93
CA GLU A 40 13.85 1.41 7.43
C GLU A 40 13.75 2.15 6.09
N ILE A 41 14.78 2.93 5.73
CA ILE A 41 14.80 3.78 4.55
C ILE A 41 16.08 3.56 3.75
N THR A 42 15.94 3.38 2.44
CA THR A 42 17.06 3.22 1.51
C THR A 42 17.72 4.57 1.22
N TYR A 43 19.05 4.60 1.31
CA TYR A 43 19.86 5.78 1.02
C TYR A 43 21.15 5.41 0.28
N ILE A 44 21.77 6.41 -0.32
CA ILE A 44 23.13 6.38 -0.84
C ILE A 44 23.90 7.56 -0.26
N VAL A 45 25.22 7.46 -0.19
CA VAL A 45 26.09 8.57 0.22
C VAL A 45 26.79 9.11 -1.01
N VAL A 46 26.60 10.40 -1.30
CA VAL A 46 27.25 11.09 -2.41
C VAL A 46 28.05 12.26 -1.85
N ALA A 47 29.36 12.27 -2.07
CA ALA A 47 30.28 13.29 -1.54
C ALA A 47 30.10 13.56 -0.02
N GLY A 48 30.00 12.49 0.77
CA GLY A 48 29.82 12.57 2.22
C GLY A 48 28.42 13.04 2.67
N ARG A 49 27.46 13.18 1.76
CA ARG A 49 26.09 13.59 2.07
C ARG A 49 25.09 12.48 1.75
N TYR A 50 24.21 12.20 2.71
CA TYR A 50 23.12 11.24 2.53
C TYR A 50 22.10 11.75 1.52
N LYS A 51 21.81 10.90 0.53
CA LYS A 51 20.74 11.06 -0.45
C LYS A 51 19.78 9.88 -0.29
N ILE A 52 18.55 10.19 0.08
CA ILE A 52 17.52 9.22 0.41
C ILE A 52 16.64 8.99 -0.81
N ASN A 53 16.24 7.74 -1.05
CA ASN A 53 15.25 7.44 -2.08
C ASN A 53 13.85 7.92 -1.63
N PHE A 54 13.23 8.79 -2.43
CA PHE A 54 11.92 9.34 -2.11
C PHE A 54 10.84 8.27 -2.00
N GLU A 55 10.86 7.25 -2.86
CA GLU A 55 9.90 6.14 -2.82
C GLU A 55 9.95 5.39 -1.48
N SER A 56 11.16 5.07 -1.02
CA SER A 56 11.37 4.40 0.26
C SER A 56 10.86 5.26 1.42
N LEU A 57 11.10 6.56 1.35
CA LEU A 57 10.69 7.50 2.39
C LEU A 57 9.16 7.69 2.45
N VAL A 58 8.47 7.69 1.30
CA VAL A 58 6.99 7.70 1.24
C VAL A 58 6.43 6.42 1.87
N LYS A 59 6.94 5.24 1.48
CA LYS A 59 6.50 3.96 2.05
C LYS A 59 6.66 3.93 3.57
N TRP A 60 7.84 4.32 4.05
CA TRP A 60 8.12 4.42 5.48
C TRP A 60 7.16 5.37 6.22
N SER A 61 6.88 6.53 5.63
CA SER A 61 6.03 7.55 6.27
C SER A 61 4.60 7.07 6.53
N GLN A 62 4.10 6.16 5.68
CA GLN A 62 2.75 5.60 5.80
C GLN A 62 2.68 4.44 6.79
N GLN A 63 3.78 3.72 7.03
CA GLN A 63 3.81 2.58 7.95
C GLN A 63 3.65 2.99 9.42
N LYS A 64 4.19 4.15 9.81
CA LYS A 64 4.17 4.62 11.19
C LYS A 64 3.06 5.63 11.41
N THR A 65 2.06 5.29 12.22
CA THR A 65 0.90 6.17 12.52
C THR A 65 1.30 7.57 12.98
N ASN A 66 2.32 7.68 13.85
CA ASN A 66 2.82 8.96 14.33
C ASN A 66 3.51 9.80 13.25
N VAL A 67 4.21 9.16 12.31
CA VAL A 67 4.84 9.86 11.19
C VAL A 67 3.77 10.27 10.19
N LYS A 68 2.89 9.35 9.82
CA LYS A 68 1.73 9.60 8.94
C LYS A 68 0.94 10.81 9.40
N LYS A 69 0.56 10.87 10.68
CA LYS A 69 -0.15 12.02 11.26
C LYS A 69 0.62 13.34 11.10
N LYS A 70 1.95 13.33 11.29
CA LYS A 70 2.78 14.53 11.08
C LYS A 70 2.85 14.94 9.61
N VAL A 71 2.94 13.98 8.70
CA VAL A 71 2.96 14.24 7.25
C VAL A 71 1.64 14.85 6.78
N GLU A 72 0.53 14.34 7.28
CA GLU A 72 -0.81 14.83 6.95
C GLU A 72 -1.08 16.23 7.53
N GLN A 73 -0.56 16.52 8.73
CA GLN A 73 -0.84 17.79 9.43
C GLN A 73 0.18 18.90 9.17
N ARG A 74 1.45 18.57 8.94
CA ARG A 74 2.57 19.52 8.89
C ARG A 74 3.48 19.33 7.67
N GLY A 75 3.28 18.27 6.90
CA GLY A 75 4.06 17.96 5.71
C GLY A 75 3.27 18.17 4.43
N ILE A 76 3.77 17.63 3.34
CA ILE A 76 3.15 17.66 2.00
C ILE A 76 1.74 17.09 2.00
N GLY A 77 1.39 16.21 2.95
CA GLY A 77 0.06 15.61 3.04
C GLY A 77 -1.05 16.61 3.33
N GLN A 78 -0.72 17.81 3.82
CA GLN A 78 -1.69 18.88 3.98
C GLN A 78 -2.25 19.36 2.63
N PHE A 79 -1.42 19.32 1.58
CA PHE A 79 -1.71 19.81 0.24
C PHE A 79 -2.23 18.73 -0.72
N VAL A 80 -2.21 17.46 -0.32
CA VAL A 80 -2.68 16.36 -1.16
C VAL A 80 -4.09 15.96 -0.76
N ASP A 81 -5.09 16.59 -1.39
CA ASP A 81 -6.51 16.32 -1.11
C ASP A 81 -6.90 14.87 -1.39
N LYS A 82 -6.24 14.23 -2.37
CA LYS A 82 -6.44 12.81 -2.71
C LYS A 82 -5.98 11.84 -1.62
N TRP A 83 -5.17 12.26 -0.65
CA TRP A 83 -4.80 11.39 0.48
C TRP A 83 -5.88 11.35 1.57
N LYS A 84 -6.82 12.29 1.54
CA LYS A 84 -7.92 12.41 2.51
C LYS A 84 -9.18 11.67 2.05
N ILE A 85 -9.06 10.54 1.36
CA ILE A 85 -10.24 9.73 0.97
C ILE A 85 -10.75 8.99 2.21
N HIS A 86 -11.58 9.68 2.99
CA HIS A 86 -12.26 9.16 4.17
C HIS A 86 -13.67 8.66 3.86
N ASN A 87 -14.17 8.91 2.63
CA ASN A 87 -15.55 8.66 2.28
C ASN A 87 -15.74 7.23 1.74
N THR A 88 -16.61 6.46 2.39
CA THR A 88 -17.02 5.11 1.99
C THR A 88 -17.80 5.08 0.68
N LEU A 89 -18.28 6.24 0.20
CA LEU A 89 -19.03 6.36 -1.06
C LEU A 89 -18.18 6.02 -2.31
N TYR A 90 -16.88 6.34 -2.30
CA TYR A 90 -15.96 6.11 -3.43
C TYR A 90 -14.92 5.01 -3.15
N SER A 91 -14.99 4.37 -1.99
CA SER A 91 -14.11 3.24 -1.66
C SER A 91 -14.70 1.95 -2.23
N PRO A 92 -13.94 1.14 -2.98
CA PRO A 92 -14.41 -0.16 -3.45
C PRO A 92 -14.75 -1.04 -2.24
N SER A 93 -16.02 -1.06 -1.84
CA SER A 93 -16.48 -1.92 -0.75
C SER A 93 -16.29 -3.38 -1.16
N LYS A 94 -16.07 -4.29 -0.21
CA LYS A 94 -15.97 -5.74 -0.48
C LYS A 94 -17.20 -6.32 -1.23
N LYS A 95 -18.33 -5.59 -1.24
CA LYS A 95 -19.53 -5.94 -2.01
C LYS A 95 -19.42 -5.63 -3.51
N ALA A 96 -18.55 -4.71 -3.91
CA ALA A 96 -18.33 -4.30 -5.30
C ALA A 96 -17.28 -5.15 -6.03
N VAL A 97 -16.54 -6.01 -5.33
CA VAL A 97 -15.68 -7.00 -5.97
C VAL A 97 -16.59 -8.14 -6.44
N PRO A 98 -16.77 -8.36 -7.76
CA PRO A 98 -17.56 -9.48 -8.23
C PRO A 98 -16.85 -10.75 -7.75
N LYS A 99 -17.48 -11.51 -6.85
CA LYS A 99 -17.09 -12.89 -6.60
C LYS A 99 -17.26 -13.60 -7.94
N ASN A 100 -16.16 -13.84 -8.64
CA ASN A 100 -16.16 -14.69 -9.81
C ASN A 100 -16.70 -16.04 -9.35
N LYS A 101 -17.92 -16.37 -9.77
CA LYS A 101 -18.58 -17.62 -9.43
C LYS A 101 -17.85 -18.71 -10.20
N GLU A 102 -16.91 -19.38 -9.56
CA GLU A 102 -16.59 -20.75 -9.93
C GLU A 102 -17.84 -21.59 -9.63
N LYS A 103 -18.73 -21.65 -10.63
CA LYS A 103 -19.70 -22.73 -10.79
C LYS A 103 -19.09 -23.72 -11.76
N GLN A 104 -19.10 -25.00 -11.37
CA GLN A 104 -19.57 -26.18 -12.09
C GLN A 104 -19.06 -27.41 -11.30
N LYS A 105 -19.77 -28.50 -11.02
CA LYS A 105 -21.11 -29.05 -11.29
C LYS A 105 -21.19 -30.28 -10.36
N ASP A 106 -22.23 -30.44 -9.56
CA ASP A 106 -23.39 -31.33 -9.83
C ASP A 106 -23.02 -32.80 -10.16
N ALA A 107 -23.44 -33.73 -9.28
CA ALA A 107 -24.30 -34.90 -9.60
C ALA A 107 -23.97 -36.17 -8.79
N SER A 108 -24.82 -36.51 -7.82
CA SER A 108 -25.46 -37.83 -7.68
C SER A 108 -26.57 -37.75 -6.61
N THR A 109 -27.78 -37.56 -7.12
CA THR A 109 -29.06 -37.94 -6.51
C THR A 109 -29.12 -39.46 -6.39
N ASP A 110 -29.77 -39.97 -5.32
CA ASP A 110 -30.70 -41.12 -5.28
C ASP A 110 -31.30 -41.11 -3.84
N GLN A 111 -32.46 -40.49 -3.60
CA GLN A 111 -33.83 -41.08 -3.55
C GLN A 111 -33.97 -42.28 -2.59
N GLU A 112 -34.58 -42.05 -1.42
CA GLU A 112 -35.91 -42.60 -0.99
C GLU A 112 -35.77 -44.04 -0.43
N THR A 113 -36.18 -44.37 0.80
CA THR A 113 -37.54 -44.32 1.36
C THR A 113 -37.54 -44.46 2.89
N HIS A 114 -38.52 -43.81 3.52
CA HIS A 114 -39.03 -44.13 4.86
C HIS A 114 -39.66 -45.53 4.87
N ASP A 115 -39.40 -46.34 5.91
CA ASP A 115 -40.41 -47.27 6.40
C ASP A 115 -40.36 -47.46 7.93
N LYS A 116 -41.49 -47.93 8.46
CA LYS A 116 -42.06 -47.68 9.78
C LYS A 116 -41.66 -48.68 10.89
N GLN A 117 -42.05 -48.31 12.12
CA GLN A 117 -42.60 -49.15 13.21
C GLN A 117 -41.67 -49.94 14.17
N ASN A 118 -41.78 -49.54 15.45
CA ASN A 118 -41.95 -50.30 16.70
C ASN A 118 -41.76 -51.83 16.73
N ASN A 119 -40.96 -52.30 17.70
CA ASN A 119 -41.22 -53.35 18.72
C ASN A 119 -39.92 -54.12 19.05
N GLU A 120 -39.41 -54.02 20.28
CA GLU A 120 -39.51 -54.99 21.40
C GLU A 120 -38.59 -54.55 22.55
#